data_AF-A0A662RXE9-F1
#
_entry.id   AF-A0A662RXE9-F1
#
_cell.length_a   1.000
_cell.length_b   1.000
_cell.length_c   1.000
_cell.angle_alpha   90.00
_cell.angle_beta   90.00
_cell.angle_gamma   90.00
#
_symmetry.space_group_name_H-M   'P 1'
#
loop_
_entity.id
_entity.type
_entity.pdbx_description
1 polymer ?
#
loop_
_entity_poly.entity_id
_entity_poly.type
_entity_poly.pdbx_seq_one_letter_code
_entity_poly.pdbx_strand_id
1 'polypeptide(L)'
;MPKLNSFGLGIAVIVFVIYVLDVLAANAQAAVIYVPDDYPTIQQAVEAALPGDTIIVRDGIYVDKVTVFTTNLTIKSENGPNTCII
;
A
#
# COMPACT_ATOMS: atom_id res chain seq x y z
N MET A 1 -24.57 40.50 15.67
CA MET A 1 -23.57 39.43 15.48
C MET A 1 -23.07 39.01 16.85
N PRO A 2 -23.32 37.77 17.30
CA PRO A 2 -22.81 37.31 18.59
C PRO A 2 -21.27 37.27 18.55
N LYS A 3 -20.61 37.88 19.53
CA LYS A 3 -19.14 37.82 19.69
C LYS A 3 -18.80 36.53 20.42
N LEU A 4 -17.93 35.72 19.84
CA LEU A 4 -17.43 34.49 20.47
C LEU A 4 -16.54 34.88 21.66
N ASN A 5 -16.82 34.34 22.85
CA ASN A 5 -15.97 34.55 24.02
C ASN A 5 -14.78 33.58 24.01
N SER A 6 -13.77 33.84 24.84
CA SER A 6 -12.52 33.07 24.87
C SER A 6 -12.72 31.56 25.09
N PHE A 7 -13.76 31.17 25.82
CA PHE A 7 -14.13 29.77 26.04
C PHE A 7 -14.66 29.12 24.75
N GLY A 8 -15.54 29.81 24.00
CA GLY A 8 -16.04 29.34 22.70
C GLY A 8 -14.95 29.28 21.62
N LEU A 9 -13.95 30.17 21.68
CA LEU A 9 -12.80 30.13 20.78
C LEU A 9 -11.92 28.89 21.03
N GLY A 10 -11.69 28.54 22.30
CA GLY A 10 -10.92 27.34 22.66
C GLY A 10 -11.55 26.05 22.13
N ILE A 11 -12.87 25.90 22.27
CA ILE A 11 -13.61 24.76 21.74
C ILE A 11 -13.54 24.71 20.21
N ALA A 12 -13.72 25.85 19.54
CA ALA A 12 -13.64 25.92 18.08
C ALA A 12 -12.25 25.52 17.55
N VAL A 13 -11.17 25.94 18.23
CA VAL A 13 -9.80 25.54 17.87
C VAL A 13 -9.58 24.05 18.08
N ILE A 14 -10.07 23.48 19.19
CA ILE A 14 -9.94 22.03 19.45
C ILE A 14 -10.69 21.22 18.39
N VAL A 15 -11.93 21.61 18.05
CA VAL A 15 -12.72 20.94 17.00
C VAL A 15 -12.02 21.06 15.65
N PHE A 16 -11.44 22.22 15.33
CA PHE A 16 -10.68 22.41 14.10
C PHE A 16 -9.41 21.54 14.06
N VAL A 17 -8.67 21.45 15.17
CA VAL A 17 -7.49 20.59 15.28
C VAL A 17 -7.86 19.12 15.12
N ILE A 18 -8.93 18.66 15.78
CA ILE A 18 -9.42 17.28 15.64
C ILE A 18 -9.81 16.99 14.18
N TYR A 19 -10.56 17.91 13.56
CA TYR A 19 -10.95 17.77 12.16
C TYR A 19 -9.73 17.70 11.22
N VAL A 20 -8.70 18.53 11.44
CA VAL A 20 -7.46 18.48 10.66
C VAL A 20 -6.70 17.16 10.86
N LEU A 21 -6.70 16.61 12.08
CA LEU A 21 -6.06 15.33 12.37
C LEU A 21 -6.77 14.15 11.69
N ASP A 22 -8.10 14.15 11.65
CA ASP A 22 -8.88 13.11 10.97
C ASP A 22 -8.63 13.10 9.45
N VAL A 23 -8.47 14.28 8.84
CA VAL A 23 -8.21 14.42 7.38
C VAL A 23 -6.80 13.96 7.00
N LEU A 24 -5.87 13.85 7.95
CA LEU A 24 -4.50 13.36 7.75
C LEU A 24 -4.37 11.84 7.84
N ALA A 25 -5.44 11.12 8.16
CA ALA A 25 -5.43 9.66 8.16
C ALA A 25 -5.20 9.14 6.74
N ALA A 26 -3.98 8.69 6.45
CA ALA A 26 -3.63 8.07 5.19
C ALA A 26 -4.43 6.77 5.02
N ASN A 27 -5.22 6.68 3.94
CA ASN A 27 -5.89 5.45 3.55
C ASN A 27 -4.82 4.43 3.13
N ALA A 28 -4.48 3.49 4.00
CA ALA A 28 -3.60 2.37 3.67
C ALA A 28 -4.38 1.38 2.81
N GLN A 29 -4.32 1.56 1.49
CA GLN A 29 -4.81 0.59 0.52
C GLN A 29 -3.68 -0.35 0.14
N ALA A 30 -3.98 -1.65 0.03
CA ALA A 30 -3.06 -2.64 -0.51
C ALA A 30 -2.58 -2.23 -1.92
N ALA A 31 -1.27 -2.28 -2.13
CA ALA A 31 -0.64 -1.93 -3.40
C ALA A 31 -0.67 -3.11 -4.38
N VAL A 32 -0.65 -2.78 -5.67
CA VAL A 32 -0.39 -3.73 -6.74
C VAL A 32 0.99 -3.43 -7.29
N ILE A 33 1.88 -4.42 -7.27
CA ILE A 33 3.28 -4.34 -7.70
C ILE A 33 3.45 -5.22 -8.94
N TYR A 34 4.01 -4.68 -10.01
CA TYR A 34 4.25 -5.40 -11.26
C TYR A 34 5.73 -5.77 -11.40
N VAL A 35 6.01 -7.02 -11.72
CA VAL A 35 7.36 -7.50 -12.04
C VAL A 35 7.39 -7.86 -13.53
N PRO A 36 8.33 -7.31 -14.33
CA PRO A 36 9.51 -6.54 -13.93
C PRO A 36 9.33 -5.01 -13.89
N ASP A 37 8.11 -4.49 -14.12
CA ASP A 37 7.87 -3.06 -14.37
C ASP A 37 8.29 -2.15 -13.19
N ASP A 38 7.90 -2.52 -11.96
CA ASP A 38 8.21 -1.78 -10.73
C ASP A 38 9.52 -2.27 -10.09
N TYR A 39 9.77 -3.58 -10.16
CA TYR A 39 10.98 -4.21 -9.63
C TYR A 39 11.55 -5.23 -10.62
N PRO A 40 12.86 -5.19 -10.91
CA PRO A 40 13.52 -6.13 -11.80
C PRO A 40 13.33 -7.61 -11.47
N THR A 41 13.15 -7.96 -10.19
CA THR A 41 13.02 -9.36 -9.74
C THR A 41 11.85 -9.55 -8.77
N ILE A 42 11.34 -10.78 -8.70
CA ILE A 42 10.27 -11.15 -7.76
C ILE A 42 10.72 -10.96 -6.31
N GLN A 43 11.99 -11.25 -6.00
CA GLN A 43 12.53 -11.08 -4.64
C GLN A 43 12.55 -9.61 -4.21
N GLN A 44 12.91 -8.68 -5.11
CA GLN A 44 12.86 -7.24 -4.82
C GLN A 44 11.42 -6.76 -4.59
N ALA A 45 10.46 -7.26 -5.37
CA ALA A 45 9.05 -6.98 -5.14
C ALA A 45 8.56 -7.52 -3.78
N VAL A 46 8.98 -8.72 -3.38
CA VAL A 46 8.66 -9.30 -2.06
C VAL A 46 9.25 -8.48 -0.91
N GLU A 47 10.48 -7.99 -1.06
CA GLU A 47 11.15 -7.13 -0.07
C GLU A 47 10.49 -5.77 0.11
N ALA A 48 9.88 -5.24 -0.96
CA ALA A 48 9.15 -3.98 -0.94
C ALA A 48 7.69 -4.12 -0.51
N ALA A 49 7.09 -5.30 -0.64
CA ALA A 49 5.67 -5.53 -0.40
C ALA A 49 5.32 -5.53 1.09
N LEU A 50 4.20 -4.88 1.40
CA LEU A 50 3.57 -4.87 2.71
C LEU A 50 2.46 -5.93 2.81
N PRO A 51 2.03 -6.30 4.03
CA PRO A 51 0.92 -7.22 4.21
C PRO A 51 -0.36 -6.76 3.51
N GLY A 52 -0.94 -7.63 2.69
CA GLY A 52 -2.13 -7.35 1.88
C GLY A 52 -1.84 -6.99 0.43
N ASP A 53 -0.58 -6.67 0.08
CA ASP A 53 -0.21 -6.32 -1.29
C ASP A 53 -0.36 -7.49 -2.27
N THR A 54 -0.42 -7.15 -3.56
CA THR A 54 -0.47 -8.11 -4.66
C THR A 54 0.68 -7.87 -5.63
N ILE A 55 1.53 -8.87 -5.81
CA ILE A 55 2.56 -8.92 -6.84
C ILE A 55 1.99 -9.62 -8.07
N ILE A 56 1.97 -8.91 -9.20
CA ILE A 56 1.62 -9.41 -10.53
C ILE A 56 2.90 -9.65 -11.31
N VAL A 57 3.14 -10.90 -11.67
CA VAL A 57 4.31 -11.31 -12.45
C VAL A 57 3.92 -11.38 -13.93
N ARG A 58 4.55 -10.54 -14.76
CA ARG A 58 4.38 -10.57 -16.23
C ARG A 58 4.88 -11.88 -16.81
N ASP A 59 4.38 -12.22 -17.99
CA ASP A 59 4.81 -13.42 -18.72
C ASP A 59 6.33 -13.44 -18.94
N GLY A 60 6.95 -14.59 -18.65
CA GLY A 60 8.40 -14.71 -18.64
C GLY A 60 8.90 -15.94 -17.87
N ILE A 61 10.23 -16.07 -17.82
CA ILE A 61 10.92 -17.10 -17.04
C ILE A 61 11.73 -16.41 -15.95
N TYR A 62 11.41 -16.72 -14.71
CA TYR A 62 12.10 -16.22 -13.52
C TYR A 62 12.73 -17.43 -12.83
N VAL A 63 14.06 -17.49 -12.78
CA VAL A 63 14.82 -18.65 -12.26
C VAL A 63 15.39 -18.42 -10.86
N ASP A 64 15.11 -17.26 -10.28
CA ASP A 64 15.65 -16.86 -8.99
C ASP A 64 14.86 -17.49 -7.84
N LYS A 65 15.57 -17.87 -6.79
CA LYS A 65 14.94 -18.38 -5.57
C LYS A 65 14.20 -17.26 -4.85
N VAL A 66 12.89 -17.41 -4.71
CA VAL A 66 12.04 -16.46 -3.96
C VAL A 66 11.81 -16.95 -2.53
N THR A 67 12.04 -16.08 -1.54
CA THR A 67 11.73 -16.35 -0.13
C THR A 67 10.69 -15.35 0.36
N VAL A 68 9.49 -15.85 0.70
CA VAL A 68 8.37 -15.02 1.16
C VAL A 68 8.34 -14.97 2.69
N PHE A 69 8.56 -13.78 3.24
CA PHE A 69 8.50 -13.51 4.70
C PHE A 69 7.39 -12.54 5.09
N THR A 70 6.75 -11.87 4.12
CA THR A 70 5.61 -10.98 4.32
C THR A 70 4.33 -11.78 4.50
N THR A 71 3.58 -11.52 5.57
CA THR A 71 2.29 -12.16 5.82
C THR A 71 1.21 -11.59 4.89
N ASN A 72 0.24 -12.41 4.48
CA ASN A 72 -0.87 -11.98 3.62
C ASN A 72 -0.44 -11.35 2.28
N LEU A 73 0.64 -11.84 1.68
CA LEU A 73 1.10 -11.41 0.35
C LEU A 73 0.49 -12.30 -0.73
N THR A 74 -0.06 -11.69 -1.79
CA THR A 74 -0.50 -12.42 -2.99
C THR A 74 0.54 -12.31 -4.07
N ILE A 75 0.98 -13.42 -4.65
CA ILE A 75 1.85 -13.45 -5.84
C ILE A 75 1.15 -14.26 -6.92
N LYS A 76 0.95 -13.69 -8.11
CA LYS A 76 0.32 -14.40 -9.22
C LYS A 76 0.84 -13.93 -10.58
N SER A 77 0.85 -14.86 -11.53
CA SER A 77 1.07 -14.58 -12.96
C SER A 77 -0.04 -13.70 -13.51
N GLU A 78 0.28 -12.78 -14.41
CA GLU A 78 -0.69 -11.93 -15.10
C GLU A 78 -1.71 -12.73 -15.92
N ASN A 79 -1.23 -13.63 -16.79
CA ASN A 79 -2.06 -14.38 -17.75
C ASN A 79 -2.23 -15.87 -17.40
N GLY A 80 -1.89 -16.25 -16.16
CA GLY A 80 -1.91 -17.63 -15.70
C GLY A 80 -0.57 -18.36 -15.88
N PRO A 81 -0.50 -19.64 -15.47
CA PRO A 81 0.77 -20.38 -15.41
C PRO A 81 1.31 -20.82 -16.77
N ASN A 82 0.51 -20.74 -17.84
CA ASN A 82 0.91 -21.22 -19.17
C ASN A 82 2.03 -20.38 -19.81
N THR A 83 2.16 -19.13 -19.38
CA THR A 83 3.05 -18.11 -19.97
C THR A 83 4.05 -17.57 -18.95
N CYS A 84 4.00 -18.05 -17.70
CA CYS A 84 4.83 -17.58 -16.59
C CYS A 84 5.42 -18.77 -15.83
N ILE A 85 6.74 -18.86 -15.79
CA ILE A 85 7.49 -19.87 -15.02
C ILE A 85 8.27 -19.15 -13.92
N ILE A 86 8.08 -19.60 -12.67
CA ILE A 86 8.70 -19.08 -11.44
C ILE A 86 9.38 -20.24 -10.72
#